data_AF-A0A3G1E5Q8-F1
#
_entry.id   AF-A0A3G1E5Q8-F1
#
_cell.length_a   1.000
_cell.length_b   1.000
_cell.length_c   1.000
_cell.angle_alpha   90.00
_cell.angle_beta   90.00
_cell.angle_gamma   90.00
#
_symmetry.space_group_name_H-M   'P 1'
#
loop_
_entity.id
_entity.type
_entity.pdbx_description
1 polymer ?
#
loop_
_entity_poly.entity_id
_entity_poly.type
_entity_poly.pdbx_seq_one_letter_code
_entity_poly.pdbx_strand_id
1 'polypeptide(L)'
;RKSTGGKAPRKQLATKAARKSAPATGGVKKPHRYRPGTVALREIRRYQKSTELLIRKLPFQRLVREIAQDFKTDLRFQSSAVTALQEA
;
A
#
# COMPACT_ATOMS: atom_id res chain seq x y z
N ARG A 1 -42.81 24.18 11.35
CA ARG A 1 -42.56 24.22 9.89
C ARG A 1 -41.74 25.47 9.58
N LYS A 2 -40.44 25.37 9.30
CA LYS A 2 -39.59 26.53 8.97
C LYS A 2 -39.62 26.76 7.46
N SER A 3 -39.92 27.99 7.03
CA SER A 3 -39.94 28.41 5.63
C SER A 3 -38.53 28.77 5.16
N THR A 4 -38.09 28.19 4.05
CA THR A 4 -36.84 28.56 3.39
C THR A 4 -37.12 29.66 2.37
N GLY A 5 -36.76 30.90 2.72
CA GLY A 5 -36.75 32.03 1.79
C GLY A 5 -35.72 31.83 0.68
N GLY A 6 -36.15 32.05 -0.57
CA GLY A 6 -35.42 31.75 -1.79
C GLY A 6 -34.07 32.46 -1.92
N LYS A 7 -33.11 31.76 -2.53
CA LYS A 7 -31.74 32.24 -2.76
C LYS A 7 -31.60 32.60 -4.25
N ALA A 8 -31.39 33.88 -4.56
CA ALA A 8 -31.08 34.33 -5.92
C ALA A 8 -29.72 33.78 -6.40
N PRO A 9 -29.52 33.50 -7.71
CA PRO A 9 -28.33 32.83 -8.19
C PRO A 9 -27.16 33.81 -8.27
N ARG A 10 -26.23 33.73 -7.33
CA ARG A 10 -24.99 34.51 -7.37
C ARG A 10 -23.92 33.73 -8.14
N LYS A 11 -23.54 34.22 -9.33
CA LYS A 11 -22.30 33.81 -10.04
C LYS A 11 -21.12 33.93 -9.07
N GLN A 12 -20.40 32.84 -8.82
CA GLN A 12 -19.12 32.85 -8.11
C GLN A 12 -18.05 32.18 -8.97
N LEU A 13 -17.01 32.97 -9.24
CA LEU A 13 -15.76 32.61 -9.90
C LEU A 13 -15.01 31.56 -9.06
N ALA A 14 -14.25 30.71 -9.75
CA ALA A 14 -13.59 29.50 -9.26
C ALA A 14 -13.06 29.58 -7.82
N THR A 15 -13.56 28.69 -6.96
CA THR A 15 -13.04 28.46 -5.61
C THR A 15 -11.82 27.53 -5.69
N LYS A 16 -10.63 28.10 -5.48
CA LYS A 16 -9.40 27.38 -5.18
C LYS A 16 -9.67 26.53 -3.93
N ALA A 17 -9.59 25.20 -4.04
CA ALA A 17 -9.81 24.30 -2.91
C ALA A 17 -8.72 24.52 -1.84
N ALA A 18 -9.03 25.30 -0.82
CA ALA A 18 -8.22 25.39 0.38
C ALA A 18 -8.24 24.02 1.06
N ARG A 19 -7.13 23.27 0.95
CA ARG A 19 -6.90 22.08 1.76
C ARG A 19 -6.96 22.52 3.21
N LYS A 20 -7.78 21.85 4.04
CA LYS A 20 -7.88 22.10 5.49
C LYS A 20 -6.48 22.08 6.12
N SER A 21 -5.88 23.24 6.32
CA SER A 21 -4.84 23.43 7.33
C SER A 21 -5.51 23.40 8.69
N ALA A 22 -4.79 22.86 9.68
CA ALA A 22 -5.26 22.65 11.05
C ALA A 22 -5.84 23.95 11.66
N PRO A 23 -6.83 23.88 12.56
CA PRO A 23 -7.35 25.06 13.25
C PRO A 23 -6.23 25.72 14.07
N ALA A 24 -6.13 27.05 13.99
CA ALA A 24 -5.06 27.84 14.60
C ALA A 24 -5.17 28.02 16.14
N THR A 25 -6.16 27.43 16.78
CA THR A 25 -6.33 27.48 18.25
C THR A 25 -7.08 26.24 18.72
N GLY A 26 -6.41 25.38 19.49
CA GLY A 26 -6.95 24.14 20.06
C GLY A 26 -6.15 22.92 19.62
N GLY A 27 -5.54 22.22 20.58
CA GLY A 27 -4.60 21.13 20.35
C GLY A 27 -5.07 20.12 19.30
N VAL A 28 -4.19 19.82 18.33
CA VAL A 28 -4.44 18.84 17.28
C VAL A 28 -4.83 17.50 17.92
N LYS A 29 -5.98 16.95 17.55
CA LYS A 29 -6.41 15.61 17.99
C LYS A 29 -5.26 14.64 17.70
N LYS A 30 -4.78 13.93 18.73
CA LYS A 30 -3.69 12.95 18.58
C LYS A 30 -4.03 11.99 17.43
N PRO A 31 -3.09 11.74 16.49
CA PRO A 31 -3.30 10.75 15.44
C PRO A 31 -3.70 9.42 16.07
N HIS A 32 -4.68 8.76 15.45
CA HIS A 32 -5.11 7.44 15.90
C HIS A 32 -3.95 6.44 15.72
N ARG A 33 -3.53 5.79 16.82
CA ARG A 33 -2.54 4.71 16.80
C ARG A 33 -3.20 3.41 17.25
N TYR A 34 -3.06 2.36 16.44
CA TYR A 34 -3.52 1.04 16.82
C TYR A 34 -2.72 0.49 18.01
N ARG A 35 -3.36 -0.34 18.84
CA ARG A 35 -2.66 -1.05 19.91
C ARG A 35 -1.64 -2.03 19.31
N PRO A 36 -0.50 -2.27 19.98
CA PRO A 36 0.42 -3.35 19.60
C PRO A 36 -0.35 -4.66 19.34
N GLY A 37 0.05 -5.41 18.31
CA GLY A 37 -0.63 -6.64 17.90
C GLY A 37 -1.86 -6.45 16.99
N THR A 38 -2.53 -5.29 17.00
CA THR A 38 -3.73 -5.07 16.16
C THR A 38 -3.41 -5.12 14.66
N VAL A 39 -2.28 -4.51 14.25
CA VAL A 39 -1.85 -4.52 12.84
C VAL A 39 -1.26 -5.88 12.47
N ALA A 40 -0.48 -6.50 13.36
CA ALA A 40 0.08 -7.84 13.14
C ALA A 40 -1.01 -8.90 12.89
N LEU A 41 -2.05 -8.95 13.74
CA LEU A 41 -3.17 -9.89 13.53
C LEU A 41 -3.94 -9.62 12.23
N ARG A 42 -3.99 -8.37 11.78
CA ARG A 42 -4.60 -8.00 10.50
C ARG A 42 -3.75 -8.49 9.32
N GLU A 43 -2.43 -8.33 9.41
CA GLU A 43 -1.48 -8.80 8.39
C GLU A 43 -1.46 -10.33 8.31
N ILE A 44 -1.45 -11.04 9.44
CA ILE A 44 -1.55 -12.51 9.48
C ILE A 44 -2.81 -12.98 8.75
N ARG A 45 -3.98 -12.42 9.09
CA ARG A 45 -5.25 -12.77 8.43
C ARG A 45 -5.25 -12.43 6.94
N ARG A 46 -4.62 -11.31 6.55
CA ARG A 46 -4.48 -10.93 5.14
C ARG A 46 -3.65 -11.96 4.39
N TYR A 47 -2.45 -12.27 4.87
CA TYR A 47 -1.51 -13.15 4.18
C TYR A 47 -1.94 -14.62 4.19
N GLN A 48 -2.67 -15.07 5.21
CA GLN A 48 -3.28 -16.40 5.20
C GLN A 48 -4.43 -16.53 4.20
N LYS A 49 -5.09 -15.43 3.81
CA LYS A 49 -6.20 -15.44 2.85
C LYS A 49 -5.72 -15.33 1.40
N SER A 50 -4.57 -14.71 1.17
CA SER A 50 -3.99 -14.53 -0.16
C SER A 50 -2.96 -15.61 -0.48
N THR A 51 -2.70 -15.83 -1.76
CA THR A 51 -1.62 -16.69 -2.25
C THR A 51 -0.58 -15.88 -3.03
N GLU A 52 -0.42 -14.59 -2.69
CA GLU A 52 0.59 -13.74 -3.34
C GLU A 52 1.99 -14.08 -2.83
N LEU A 53 2.96 -14.10 -3.75
CA LEU A 53 4.37 -14.22 -3.40
C LEU A 53 4.81 -13.03 -2.53
N LEU A 54 5.28 -13.32 -1.33
CA LEU A 54 5.69 -12.28 -0.37
C LEU A 54 7.10 -11.75 -0.64
N ILE A 55 7.94 -12.52 -1.33
CA ILE A 55 9.29 -12.12 -1.73
C ILE A 55 9.23 -11.49 -3.14
N ARG A 56 9.88 -10.33 -3.32
CA ARG A 56 9.89 -9.63 -4.61
C ARG A 56 10.62 -10.45 -5.68
N LYS A 57 10.05 -10.48 -6.89
CA LYS A 57 10.55 -11.30 -8.02
C LYS A 57 11.99 -11.00 -8.42
N LEU A 58 12.38 -9.74 -8.62
CA LEU A 58 13.72 -9.39 -9.12
C LEU A 58 14.85 -9.71 -8.11
N PRO A 59 14.75 -9.36 -6.82
CA PRO A 59 15.72 -9.79 -5.82
C PRO A 59 15.84 -11.31 -5.73
N PHE A 60 14.71 -12.04 -5.72
CA PHE A 60 14.71 -13.51 -5.68
C PHE A 60 15.41 -14.11 -6.91
N GLN A 61 15.11 -13.60 -8.12
CA GLN A 61 15.77 -14.02 -9.34
C GLN A 61 17.29 -13.78 -9.32
N ARG A 62 17.76 -12.67 -8.75
CA ARG A 62 19.20 -12.39 -8.62
C ARG A 62 19.86 -13.40 -7.70
N LEU A 63 19.25 -13.70 -6.56
CA LEU A 63 19.74 -14.70 -5.61
C LEU A 63 19.82 -16.10 -6.24
N VAL A 64 18.79 -16.52 -6.99
CA VAL A 64 18.80 -17.80 -7.72
C VAL A 64 19.99 -17.89 -8.69
N ARG A 65 20.30 -16.80 -9.40
CA ARG A 65 21.42 -16.77 -10.36
C ARG A 65 22.77 -16.74 -9.67
N GLU A 66 22.88 -16.01 -8.56
CA GLU A 66 24.09 -15.95 -7.73
C GLU A 66 24.47 -17.35 -7.24
N ILE A 67 23.54 -18.06 -6.61
CA ILE A 67 23.78 -19.42 -6.10
C ILE A 67 24.10 -20.39 -7.24
N ALA A 68 23.36 -20.32 -8.36
CA ALA A 68 23.57 -21.24 -9.48
C ALA A 68 24.93 -21.06 -10.16
N GLN A 69 25.47 -19.84 -10.15
CA GLN A 69 26.77 -19.52 -10.75
C GLN A 69 27.91 -20.29 -10.07
N ASP A 70 27.79 -20.58 -8.77
CA ASP A 70 28.79 -21.35 -8.01
C ASP A 70 28.88 -22.81 -8.47
N PHE A 71 27.82 -23.36 -9.07
CA PHE A 71 27.79 -24.75 -9.56
C PHE A 71 28.13 -24.85 -11.05
N LYS A 72 27.64 -23.91 -11.87
CA LYS A 72 27.91 -23.89 -13.30
C LYS A 72 27.73 -22.49 -13.86
N THR A 73 28.76 -22.01 -14.55
CA THR A 73 28.73 -20.73 -15.23
C THR A 73 27.81 -20.77 -16.45
N ASP A 74 27.24 -19.62 -16.81
CA ASP A 74 26.44 -19.40 -18.03
C ASP A 74 25.10 -20.18 -18.11
N LEU A 75 24.52 -20.52 -16.96
CA LEU A 75 23.19 -21.11 -16.91
C LEU A 75 22.08 -20.13 -17.33
N ARG A 76 21.20 -20.61 -18.21
CA ARG A 76 19.96 -19.91 -18.58
C ARG A 76 18.78 -20.52 -17.84
N PHE A 77 17.93 -19.65 -17.32
CA PHE A 77 16.72 -20.05 -16.61
C PHE A 77 15.50 -19.76 -17.47
N GLN A 78 14.61 -20.74 -17.55
CA GLN A 78 13.24 -20.52 -18.01
C GLN A 78 12.50 -19.63 -16.98
N SER A 79 11.60 -18.78 -17.45
CA SER A 79 10.81 -17.90 -16.56
C SER A 79 10.02 -18.69 -15.51
N SER A 80 9.42 -19.82 -15.91
CA SER A 80 8.68 -20.70 -15.01
C SER A 80 9.56 -21.46 -14.01
N ALA A 81 10.84 -21.67 -14.31
CA ALA A 81 11.75 -22.34 -13.39
C ALA A 81 12.03 -21.45 -12.17
N VAL A 82 12.23 -20.14 -12.40
CA VAL A 82 12.45 -19.18 -11.31
C VAL A 82 11.20 -19.05 -10.43
N THR A 83 10.00 -19.08 -11.02
CA THR A 83 8.77 -19.08 -10.22
C THR A 83 8.58 -20.37 -9.46
N ALA A 84 8.86 -21.53 -10.07
CA ALA A 84 8.75 -22.82 -9.40
C ALA A 84 9.66 -22.90 -8.16
N LEU A 85 10.89 -22.37 -8.25
CA LEU A 85 11.80 -22.27 -7.11
C LEU A 85 11.28 -21.36 -5.99
N GLN A 86 10.39 -20.41 -6.30
CA GLN A 86 9.82 -19.50 -5.31
C GLN A 86 8.54 -20.04 -4.65
N GLU A 87 7.78 -20.86 -5.37
CA GLU A 87 6.54 -21.48 -4.88
C GLU A 87 6.80 -22.74 -4.04
N ALA A 88 7.96 -23.37 -4.20
CA ALA A 88 8.35 -24.62 -3.54
C ALA A 88 8.63 -24.49 -2.03
#